data_AF-A0A929K619-F1
#
_entry.id   AF-A0A929K619-F1
#
_cell.length_a   1.000
_cell.length_b   1.000
_cell.length_c   1.000
_cell.angle_alpha   90.00
_cell.angle_beta   90.00
_cell.angle_gamma   90.00
#
_symmetry.space_group_name_H-M   'P 1'
#
loop_
_entity.id
_entity.type
_entity.pdbx_description
1 polymer ?
#
loop_
_entity_poly.entity_id
_entity_poly.type
_entity_poly.pdbx_seq_one_letter_code
_entity_poly.pdbx_strand_id
1 'polypeptide(L)'
;MPLVKAFLTRKDKPELIVPFLFNPDEFSVEKTNQFREVDNPGLLSSTFIFVKGGARTLTMDLFFDTYEEKMDVRIFTDRITGWDSGSMFSKLPGNAKGLMDIDSDLHAPPVCLFIWGAYIFP
;
A
#
# COMPACT_ATOMS: atom_id res chain seq x y z
N MET A 1 10.42 -1.06 -24.52
CA MET A 1 10.16 -0.11 -23.42
C MET A 1 11.17 -0.40 -22.32
N PRO A 2 11.78 0.62 -21.69
CA PRO A 2 12.70 0.40 -20.58
C PRO A 2 11.97 -0.12 -19.35
N LEU A 3 12.67 -0.87 -18.51
CA LEU A 3 12.15 -1.33 -17.21
C LEU A 3 12.02 -0.13 -16.26
N VAL A 4 10.84 0.02 -15.67
CA VAL A 4 10.55 1.06 -14.68
C VAL A 4 10.43 0.41 -13.30
N LYS A 5 11.05 1.02 -12.29
CA LYS A 5 10.90 0.59 -10.89
C LYS A 5 9.57 1.06 -10.33
N ALA A 6 8.88 0.18 -9.63
CA ALA A 6 7.70 0.55 -8.87
C ALA A 6 8.09 1.34 -7.61
N PHE A 7 7.17 2.16 -7.11
CA PHE A 7 7.38 2.94 -5.90
C PHE A 7 6.07 3.19 -5.16
N LEU A 8 6.21 3.52 -3.88
CA LEU A 8 5.13 4.06 -3.05
C LEU A 8 5.31 5.56 -2.89
N THR A 9 4.19 6.28 -2.85
CA THR A 9 4.18 7.71 -2.51
C THR A 9 2.95 8.04 -1.68
N ARG A 10 2.99 9.16 -0.97
CA ARG A 10 1.84 9.67 -0.23
C ARG A 10 0.91 10.44 -1.16
N LYS A 11 -0.39 10.28 -0.99
CA LYS A 11 -1.40 11.01 -1.76
C LYS A 11 -1.37 12.51 -1.50
N ASP A 12 -1.06 12.92 -0.27
CA ASP A 12 -0.99 14.32 0.16
C ASP A 12 0.37 14.97 -0.16
N LYS A 13 1.44 14.17 -0.25
CA LYS A 13 2.83 14.61 -0.51
C LYS A 13 3.46 13.76 -1.62
N PRO A 14 3.07 13.97 -2.89
CA PRO A 14 3.53 13.15 -4.02
C PRO A 14 5.03 13.29 -4.31
N GLU A 15 5.68 14.33 -3.79
CA GLU A 15 7.14 14.52 -3.84
C GLU A 15 7.92 13.48 -3.01
N LEU A 16 7.27 12.86 -2.01
CA LEU A 16 7.89 11.81 -1.22
C LEU A 16 7.80 10.48 -1.97
N ILE A 17 8.90 10.09 -2.60
CA ILE A 17 9.00 8.84 -3.36
C ILE A 17 9.79 7.80 -2.55
N VAL A 18 9.17 6.63 -2.34
CA VAL A 18 9.80 5.46 -1.73
C VAL A 18 9.94 4.38 -2.80
N PRO A 19 11.10 4.31 -3.51
CA PRO A 19 11.30 3.37 -4.60
C PRO A 19 11.54 1.95 -4.09
N PHE A 20 11.13 0.96 -4.88
CA PHE A 20 11.45 -0.43 -4.60
C PHE A 20 12.84 -0.78 -5.15
N LEU A 21 13.63 -1.50 -4.34
CA LEU A 21 14.93 -2.02 -4.78
C LEU A 21 14.74 -3.08 -5.87
N PHE A 22 13.80 -3.99 -5.65
CA PHE A 22 13.38 -5.02 -6.61
C PHE A 22 11.88 -4.88 -6.84
N ASN A 23 11.46 -4.97 -8.09
CA ASN A 23 10.03 -5.01 -8.38
C ASN A 23 9.46 -6.34 -7.88
N PRO A 24 8.20 -6.38 -7.40
CA PRO A 24 7.57 -7.64 -7.05
C PRO A 24 7.43 -8.50 -8.32
N ASP A 25 7.65 -9.81 -8.18
CA ASP A 25 7.44 -10.76 -9.28
C ASP A 25 5.97 -10.82 -9.70
N GLU A 26 5.07 -10.73 -8.71
CA GLU A 26 3.63 -10.66 -8.88
C GLU A 26 2.96 -9.78 -7.81
N PHE A 27 1.76 -9.30 -8.11
CA PHE A 27 0.88 -8.68 -7.13
C PHE A 27 -0.58 -9.06 -7.40
N SER A 28 -1.38 -9.19 -6.35
CA SER A 28 -2.82 -9.50 -6.45
C SER A 28 -3.66 -8.28 -6.11
N VAL A 29 -4.74 -8.07 -6.88
CA VAL A 29 -5.73 -7.02 -6.62
C VAL A 29 -7.10 -7.65 -6.45
N GLU A 30 -7.67 -7.50 -5.26
CA GLU A 30 -8.97 -8.07 -4.92
C GLU A 30 -9.99 -6.97 -4.60
N LYS A 31 -11.27 -7.22 -4.93
CA LYS A 31 -12.40 -6.36 -4.54
C LYS A 31 -13.62 -7.23 -4.28
N THR A 32 -14.16 -7.13 -3.07
CA THR A 32 -15.38 -7.86 -2.68
C THR A 32 -16.60 -6.99 -2.86
N ASN A 33 -17.71 -7.51 -3.39
CA ASN A 33 -19.00 -6.82 -3.43
C ASN A 33 -20.03 -7.61 -2.62
N GLN A 34 -20.88 -6.91 -1.87
CA GLN A 34 -21.92 -7.54 -1.06
C GLN A 34 -23.28 -7.39 -1.73
N PHE A 35 -23.98 -8.52 -1.86
CA PHE A 35 -25.35 -8.59 -2.36
C PHE A 35 -26.24 -9.19 -1.28
N ARG A 36 -27.50 -8.76 -1.26
CA ARG A 36 -28.54 -9.33 -0.41
C ARG A 36 -29.57 -9.99 -1.31
N GLU A 37 -29.87 -11.24 -1.02
CA GLU A 37 -30.97 -11.97 -1.62
C GLU A 37 -32.29 -11.57 -0.94
N VAL A 38 -33.33 -11.34 -1.73
CA VAL A 38 -34.67 -10.99 -1.25
C VAL A 38 -35.67 -11.94 -1.90
N ASP A 39 -36.37 -12.68 -1.05
CA ASP A 39 -37.47 -13.56 -1.45
C ASP A 39 -38.77 -12.78 -1.44
N ASN A 40 -39.39 -12.69 -2.62
CA ASN A 40 -40.67 -12.02 -2.80
C ASN A 40 -41.76 -13.07 -3.02
N PRO A 41 -42.70 -13.25 -2.08
CA PRO A 41 -43.83 -14.15 -2.26
C PRO A 41 -44.59 -13.84 -3.54
N GLY A 42 -44.80 -14.86 -4.39
CA GLY A 42 -45.47 -14.73 -5.68
C GLY A 42 -44.52 -14.61 -6.89
N LEU A 43 -43.20 -14.51 -6.67
CA LEU A 43 -42.20 -14.67 -7.73
C LEU A 43 -41.57 -16.07 -7.69
N LEU A 44 -41.21 -16.58 -8.86
CA LEU A 44 -40.63 -17.93 -9.02
C LEU A 44 -39.14 -18.00 -8.64
N SER A 45 -38.48 -16.85 -8.47
CA SER A 45 -37.06 -16.78 -8.12
C SER A 45 -36.76 -15.58 -7.22
N SER A 46 -35.77 -15.75 -6.37
CA SER A 46 -35.22 -14.71 -5.49
C SER A 46 -34.52 -13.62 -6.29
N THR A 47 -34.55 -12.38 -5.78
CA THR A 47 -33.91 -11.22 -6.41
C THR A 47 -32.68 -10.80 -5.62
N PHE A 48 -31.56 -10.56 -6.30
CA PHE A 48 -30.33 -10.05 -5.68
C PHE A 48 -30.25 -8.52 -5.77
N ILE A 49 -30.01 -7.87 -4.64
CA ILE A 49 -29.84 -6.42 -4.53
C ILE A 49 -28.41 -6.12 -4.10
N PHE A 50 -27.74 -5.21 -4.82
CA PHE A 50 -26.43 -4.70 -4.43
C PHE A 50 -26.54 -3.89 -3.14
N VAL A 51 -25.75 -4.26 -2.12
CA VAL A 51 -25.73 -3.58 -0.82
C VAL A 51 -24.61 -2.55 -0.77
N LYS A 52 -23.37 -2.99 -0.99
CA LYS A 52 -22.18 -2.14 -1.02
C LYS A 52 -21.00 -2.81 -1.70
N GLY A 53 -20.07 -1.99 -2.19
CA GLY A 53 -18.75 -2.43 -2.61
C GLY A 53 -17.78 -2.40 -1.44
N GLY A 54 -16.97 -3.43 -1.30
CA GLY A 54 -15.84 -3.50 -0.39
C GLY A 54 -14.64 -2.70 -0.91
N ALA A 55 -13.64 -2.55 -0.04
CA ALA A 55 -12.37 -1.93 -0.38
C ALA A 55 -11.62 -2.78 -1.43
N ARG A 56 -10.75 -2.11 -2.20
CA ARG A 56 -9.78 -2.81 -3.05
C ARG A 56 -8.55 -3.10 -2.20
N THR A 57 -8.05 -4.33 -2.26
CA THR A 57 -6.84 -4.74 -1.55
C THR A 57 -5.79 -5.10 -2.57
N LEU A 58 -4.60 -4.52 -2.42
CA LEU A 58 -3.40 -4.86 -3.19
C LEU A 58 -2.44 -5.60 -2.26
N THR A 59 -2.06 -6.82 -2.65
CA THR A 59 -1.13 -7.66 -1.89
C THR A 59 0.08 -7.96 -2.75
N MET A 60 1.28 -7.77 -2.20
CA MET A 60 2.55 -8.07 -2.85
C MET A 60 3.63 -8.33 -1.79
N ASP A 61 4.68 -9.05 -2.18
CA ASP A 61 5.88 -9.23 -1.39
C ASP A 61 7.03 -8.40 -1.97
N LEU A 62 7.72 -7.67 -1.09
CA LEU A 62 8.85 -6.83 -1.45
C LEU A 62 10.13 -7.38 -0.86
N PHE A 63 11.15 -7.49 -1.71
CA PHE A 63 12.49 -7.89 -1.29
C PHE A 63 13.42 -6.68 -1.22
N PHE A 64 14.22 -6.63 -0.15
CA PHE A 64 15.24 -5.61 0.05
C PHE A 64 16.57 -6.29 0.33
N ASP A 65 17.56 -6.00 -0.50
CA ASP A 65 18.93 -6.45 -0.32
C ASP A 65 19.87 -5.28 -0.63
N THR A 66 20.87 -5.14 0.22
CA THR A 66 21.89 -4.08 0.19
C THR A 66 23.28 -4.63 0.48
N TYR A 67 23.43 -5.96 0.37
CA TYR A 67 24.65 -6.68 0.72
C TYR A 67 25.84 -6.23 -0.15
N GLU A 68 25.64 -6.13 -1.45
CA GLU A 68 26.67 -5.73 -2.42
C GLU A 68 27.11 -4.27 -2.21
N GLU A 69 26.16 -3.40 -1.86
CA GLU A 69 26.41 -2.00 -1.55
C GLU A 69 27.00 -1.78 -0.15
N LYS A 70 27.08 -2.84 0.67
CA LYS A 70 27.58 -2.81 2.06
C LYS A 70 26.91 -1.74 2.90
N MET A 71 25.60 -1.54 2.71
CA MET A 71 24.82 -0.57 3.45
C MET A 71 23.76 -1.24 4.32
N ASP A 72 23.19 -0.47 5.24
CA ASP A 72 22.13 -0.95 6.11
C ASP A 72 20.78 -0.93 5.37
N VAL A 73 20.15 -2.10 5.22
CA VAL A 73 18.87 -2.26 4.52
C VAL A 73 17.75 -1.41 5.13
N ARG A 74 17.87 -1.06 6.42
CA ARG A 74 16.90 -0.24 7.16
C ARG A 74 16.72 1.16 6.58
N ILE A 75 17.73 1.67 5.85
CA ILE A 75 17.63 2.95 5.13
C ILE A 75 16.46 2.95 4.14
N PHE A 76 16.09 1.77 3.61
CA PHE A 76 14.96 1.58 2.70
C PHE A 76 13.72 1.06 3.42
N THR A 77 13.85 0.02 4.25
CA THR A 77 12.68 -0.61 4.88
C THR A 77 11.98 0.32 5.85
N ASP A 78 12.73 1.15 6.60
CA ASP A 78 12.14 2.04 7.61
C ASP A 78 11.26 3.13 6.97
N ARG A 79 11.52 3.49 5.71
CA ARG A 79 10.66 4.42 4.94
C ARG A 79 9.27 3.85 4.74
N ILE A 80 9.11 2.53 4.69
CA ILE A 80 7.82 1.86 4.56
C ILE A 80 7.27 1.56 5.94
N THR A 81 8.01 0.77 6.73
CA THR A 81 7.49 0.17 7.95
C THR A 81 7.29 1.17 9.07
N GLY A 82 8.13 2.21 9.16
CA GLY A 82 8.03 3.22 10.21
C GLY A 82 8.01 2.59 11.60
N TRP A 83 9.19 2.34 12.20
CA TRP A 83 9.22 1.77 13.55
C TRP A 83 8.73 2.83 14.54
N ASP A 84 7.43 2.76 14.87
CA ASP A 84 6.69 3.61 15.83
C ASP A 84 7.52 4.79 16.33
N SER A 85 7.47 5.88 15.56
CA SER A 85 8.06 7.21 15.82
C SER A 85 8.81 7.36 17.17
N GLY A 86 10.00 6.76 17.29
CA GLY A 86 10.67 6.64 18.59
C GLY A 86 11.65 5.48 18.73
N SER A 87 11.76 4.61 17.73
CA SER A 87 12.80 3.58 17.74
C SER A 87 14.20 4.16 17.84
N MET A 88 14.95 3.77 18.87
CA MET A 88 16.40 3.99 18.94
C MET A 88 17.13 3.38 17.73
N PHE A 89 16.49 2.45 17.01
CA PHE A 89 17.08 1.70 15.91
C PHE A 89 16.63 2.16 14.52
N SER A 90 15.71 3.14 14.42
CA SER A 90 15.28 3.69 13.13
C SER A 90 16.42 4.45 12.46
N LYS A 91 16.56 4.28 11.14
CA LYS A 91 17.53 4.99 10.30
C LYS A 91 16.91 6.19 9.58
N LEU A 92 15.64 6.50 9.84
CA LEU A 92 15.01 7.68 9.28
C LEU A 92 15.62 8.96 9.86
N PRO A 93 15.84 10.01 9.04
CA PRO A 93 16.45 11.25 9.50
C PRO A 93 15.50 12.07 10.37
N GLY A 94 15.96 12.46 11.56
CA GLY A 94 15.22 13.36 12.46
C GLY A 94 13.89 12.76 12.91
N ASN A 95 12.81 13.51 12.71
CA ASN A 95 11.44 13.11 13.08
C ASN A 95 10.67 12.52 11.88
N ALA A 96 11.38 12.07 10.83
CA ALA A 96 10.72 11.46 9.68
C ALA A 96 10.04 10.15 10.09
N LYS A 97 8.85 9.93 9.52
CA LYS A 97 8.00 8.78 9.79
C LYS A 97 7.92 7.89 8.55
N GLY A 98 7.79 6.57 8.77
CA GLY A 98 7.52 5.65 7.68
C GLY A 98 6.09 5.78 7.16
N LEU A 99 5.79 5.11 6.05
CA LEU A 99 4.44 5.12 5.46
C LEU A 99 3.39 4.41 6.31
N MET A 100 3.80 3.48 7.19
CA MET A 100 2.90 2.76 8.11
C MET A 100 2.79 3.41 9.50
N ASP A 101 3.64 4.40 9.79
CA ASP A 101 3.57 5.18 11.04
C ASP A 101 2.36 6.10 11.07
N ILE A 102 1.87 6.42 12.28
CA ILE A 102 0.84 7.44 12.47
C ILE A 102 1.43 8.83 12.17
N ASP A 103 0.89 9.53 11.17
CA ASP A 103 1.20 10.94 10.91
C ASP A 103 0.48 11.82 11.95
N SER A 104 1.19 12.79 12.54
CA SER A 104 0.65 13.63 13.62
C SER A 104 -0.46 14.56 13.16
N ASP A 105 -0.41 15.01 11.90
CA ASP A 105 -1.36 15.97 11.36
C ASP A 105 -2.63 15.24 10.89
N LEU A 106 -2.46 14.02 10.37
CA LEU A 106 -3.56 13.17 9.91
C LEU A 106 -4.20 12.36 11.06
N HIS A 107 -3.51 12.21 12.19
CA HIS A 107 -3.85 11.29 13.27
C HIS A 107 -4.09 9.84 12.79
N ALA A 108 -3.47 9.48 11.67
CA ALA A 108 -3.58 8.19 11.01
C ALA A 108 -2.36 7.99 10.09
N PRO A 109 -2.05 6.75 9.67
CA PRO A 109 -1.10 6.54 8.59
C PRO A 109 -1.51 7.25 7.31
N PRO A 110 -0.57 7.79 6.53
CA PRO A 110 -0.89 8.47 5.29
C PRO A 110 -1.48 7.52 4.25
N VAL A 111 -2.42 8.04 3.45
CA VAL A 111 -2.93 7.31 2.29
C VAL A 111 -1.83 7.22 1.24
N CYS A 112 -1.43 6.00 0.90
CA CYS A 112 -0.35 5.74 -0.05
C CYS A 112 -0.89 5.37 -1.43
N LEU A 113 -0.12 5.70 -2.47
CA LEU A 113 -0.34 5.29 -3.85
C LEU A 113 0.78 4.34 -4.25
N PHE A 114 0.42 3.20 -4.83
CA PHE A 114 1.36 2.32 -5.52
C PHE A 114 1.41 2.67 -7.00
N ILE A 115 2.61 2.92 -7.52
CA ILE A 115 2.81 3.35 -8.91
C ILE A 115 3.85 2.45 -9.57
N TRP A 116 3.49 1.89 -10.72
CA TRP A 116 4.39 1.12 -11.57
C TRP A 116 4.19 1.49 -13.04
N GLY A 117 5.06 2.37 -13.55
CA GLY A 117 4.90 2.90 -14.90
C GLY A 117 3.60 3.68 -15.03
N ALA A 118 2.70 3.24 -15.93
CA ALA A 118 1.37 3.83 -16.10
C ALA A 118 0.30 3.26 -15.15
N TYR A 119 0.62 2.19 -14.40
CA TYR A 119 -0.30 1.59 -13.46
C TYR A 119 -0.28 2.35 -12.12
N ILE A 120 -1.46 2.73 -11.64
CA ILE A 120 -1.64 3.45 -10.38
C ILE A 120 -2.72 2.74 -9.56
N PHE A 121 -2.38 2.36 -8.33
CA PHE A 121 -3.31 1.78 -7.36
C PHE A 121 -3.41 2.70 -6.13
N PRO A 122 -4.61 3.22 -5.82
CA PRO A 122 -4.84 4.14 -4.71
C PRO A 122 -5.21 3.47 -3.38
#